data_AF-A0AAP0M1A1-F1
#
_entry.id   AF-A0AAP0M1A1-F1
#
_cell.length_a   1.000
_cell.length_b   1.000
_cell.length_c   1.000
_cell.angle_alpha   90.00
_cell.angle_beta   90.00
_cell.angle_gamma   90.00
#
_symmetry.space_group_name_H-M   'P 1'
#
loop_
_entity.id
_entity.type
_entity.pdbx_description
1 polymer ?
#
loop_
_entity_poly.entity_id
_entity_poly.type
_entity_poly.pdbx_seq_one_letter_code
_entity_poly.pdbx_strand_id
1 'polypeptide(L)' 'MAATSSRQLKNICVLSGFRYGKYKEFVQAAIDLDRAIAERKLHLVYGGGDRGLSKLVSEAAFVRGSQVLGIIPKA' A
#
# COMPACT_ATOMS: atom_id res chain seq x y z
N MET A 1 -9.37 -34.11 11.22
CA MET A 1 -8.95 -33.28 10.08
C MET A 1 -8.69 -31.87 10.58
N ALA A 2 -7.42 -31.50 10.79
CA ALA A 2 -7.07 -30.13 11.15
C ALA A 2 -7.45 -29.23 9.97
N ALA A 3 -8.42 -28.34 10.15
CA ALA A 3 -8.69 -27.30 9.18
C ALA A 3 -7.38 -26.52 8.99
N THR A 4 -6.85 -26.50 7.77
CA THR A 4 -5.81 -25.56 7.39
C THR A 4 -6.37 -24.18 7.70
N SER A 5 -5.90 -23.57 8.80
CA SER A 5 -6.27 -22.21 9.16
C SER A 5 -5.79 -21.33 8.03
N SER A 6 -6.71 -20.98 7.12
CA SER A 6 -6.44 -20.00 6.08
C SER A 6 -6.15 -18.70 6.81
N ARG A 7 -4.87 -18.37 7.02
CA ARG A 7 -4.50 -17.10 7.61
C ARG A 7 -4.98 -16.01 6.64
N GLN A 8 -6.13 -15.42 6.95
CA GLN A 8 -6.62 -14.27 6.22
C GLN A 8 -5.57 -13.17 6.36
N LEU A 9 -5.02 -12.75 5.22
CA LEU A 9 -4.16 -11.58 5.16
C LEU A 9 -4.97 -10.38 5.65
N LYS A 10 -4.39 -9.60 6.56
CA LYS A 10 -4.99 -8.35 7.07
C LYS A 10 -4.21 -7.13 6.62
N ASN A 11 -2.89 -7.24 6.52
CA ASN A 11 -1.98 -6.15 6.20
C ASN A 11 -1.08 -6.54 5.03
N ILE A 12 -0.77 -5.58 4.15
CA ILE A 12 0.21 -5.71 3.08
C ILE A 12 1.24 -4.60 3.23
N CYS A 13 2.53 -4.98 3.18
CA CYS A 13 3.62 -4.01 3.11
C CYS A 13 3.97 -3.72 1.65
N VAL A 14 3.93 -2.46 1.24
CA VAL A 14 4.28 -2.02 -0.11
C VAL A 14 5.61 -1.28 -0.10
N LEU A 15 6.59 -1.84 -0.81
CA LEU A 15 7.87 -1.18 -1.07
C LEU A 15 7.76 -0.39 -2.37
N SER A 16 8.01 0.92 -2.29
CA SER A 16 7.88 1.84 -3.41
C SER A 16 8.95 2.92 -3.36
N GLY A 17 9.23 3.51 -4.52
CA GLY A 17 10.18 4.61 -4.63
C GLY A 17 9.57 5.97 -4.28
N PHE A 18 10.42 6.91 -3.89
CA PHE A 18 10.07 8.32 -3.67
C PHE A 18 9.95 9.15 -4.95
N ARG A 19 10.08 8.52 -6.12
CA ARG A 19 9.91 9.12 -7.45
C ARG A 19 8.79 8.40 -8.20
N TYR A 20 8.06 9.12 -9.05
CA TYR A 20 6.98 8.55 -9.88
C TYR A 20 7.49 7.60 -10.99
N GLY A 21 8.78 7.68 -11.32
CA GLY A 21 9.35 7.01 -12.49
C GLY A 21 9.15 7.81 -13.77
N LYS A 22 9.68 7.28 -14.88
CA LYS A 22 9.62 7.93 -16.20
C LYS A 22 8.28 7.73 -16.91
N TYR A 23 7.62 6.62 -16.59
CA TYR A 23 6.46 6.12 -17.32
C TYR A 23 5.20 6.26 -16.45
N LYS A 24 4.10 6.74 -17.04
CA LYS A 24 2.81 6.96 -16.35
C LYS A 24 2.22 5.66 -15.81
N GLU A 25 2.61 4.54 -16.38
CA GLU A 25 2.21 3.19 -16.05
C GLU A 25 2.58 2.83 -14.60
N PHE A 26 3.65 3.40 -14.05
CA PHE A 26 4.00 3.19 -12.63
C PHE A 26 3.00 3.83 -11.69
N VAL A 27 2.50 5.02 -12.03
CA VAL A 27 1.46 5.72 -11.26
C VAL A 27 0.16 4.93 -11.32
N GLN A 28 -0.22 4.47 -12.51
CA GLN A 28 -1.43 3.67 -12.67
C GLN A 28 -1.35 2.36 -11.89
N ALA A 29 -0.21 1.66 -11.96
CA ALA A 29 0.00 0.41 -11.22
C ALA A 29 -0.10 0.60 -9.69
N ALA A 30 0.40 1.73 -9.16
CA ALA A 30 0.24 2.06 -7.74
C ALA A 30 -1.25 2.22 -7.38
N ILE A 31 -1.98 3.04 -8.15
CA ILE A 31 -3.42 3.29 -7.93
C ILE A 31 -4.23 1.99 -8.00
N ASP A 32 -3.92 1.11 -8.96
CA ASP A 32 -4.62 -0.16 -9.14
C ASP A 32 -4.32 -1.14 -8.00
N LEU A 33 -3.08 -1.17 -7.51
CA LEU A 33 -2.70 -1.95 -6.33
C LEU A 33 -3.49 -1.51 -5.10
N ASP A 34 -3.57 -0.20 -4.82
CA ASP A 34 -4.25 0.30 -3.62
C ASP A 34 -5.75 0.08 -3.68
N ARG A 35 -6.35 0.21 -4.87
CA ARG A 35 -7.74 -0.16 -5.09
C ARG A 35 -7.96 -1.62 -4.70
N ALA A 36 -7.08 -2.50 -5.14
CA ALA A 36 -7.18 -3.92 -4.88
C ALA A 36 -6.91 -4.29 -3.40
N ILE A 37 -6.15 -3.46 -2.67
CA ILE A 37 -5.96 -3.56 -1.21
C ILE A 37 -7.26 -3.16 -0.49
N ALA A 38 -7.83 -2.02 -0.86
CA ALA A 38 -9.03 -1.49 -0.22
C ALA A 38 -10.28 -2.34 -0.48
N GLU A 39 -10.50 -2.80 -1.72
CA GLU A 39 -11.61 -3.69 -2.08
C GLU A 39 -11.59 -5.00 -1.28
N ARG A 40 -10.40 -5.49 -0.96
CA ARG A 40 -10.20 -6.70 -0.14
C ARG A 40 -10.22 -6.42 1.37
N LYS A 41 -10.51 -5.19 1.79
CA LYS A 41 -10.51 -4.74 3.19
C LYS A 41 -9.17 -5.00 3.89
N LEU A 42 -8.08 -4.90 3.14
CA LEU A 42 -6.73 -5.01 3.66
C LEU A 42 -6.23 -3.64 4.12
N HIS A 43 -5.22 -3.64 4.98
CA HIS A 43 -4.55 -2.45 5.47
C HIS A 43 -3.14 -2.34 4.88
N LEU A 44 -2.67 -1.12 4.71
CA LEU A 44 -1.41 -0.81 4.06
C LEU A 44 -0.33 -0.50 5.11
N VAL A 45 0.85 -1.09 4.94
CA VAL A 45 2.09 -0.70 5.62
C VAL A 45 3.07 -0.21 4.55
N TYR A 46 3.75 0.90 4.78
CA TYR A 46 4.74 1.43 3.84
C TYR A 46 5.84 2.25 4.53
N GLY A 47 6.81 2.72 3.75
CA GLY A 47 7.98 3.46 4.26
C GLY A 47 7.73 4.91 4.71
N GLY A 48 6.47 5.35 4.85
CA GLY A 48 6.13 6.67 5.39
C GLY A 48 6.44 7.88 4.50
N GLY A 49 6.90 7.67 3.27
CA GLY A 49 7.28 8.74 2.36
C GLY A 49 6.15 9.68 1.99
N ASP A 50 6.49 10.96 1.81
CA ASP A 50 5.55 12.04 1.47
C ASP A 50 5.59 12.44 0.00
N ARG A 51 6.35 11.73 -0.85
CA ARG A 51 6.55 12.03 -2.27
C ARG A 51 6.59 10.78 -3.15
N GLY A 52 6.38 10.99 -4.46
CA GLY A 52 6.48 9.94 -5.49
C GLY A 52 5.42 8.86 -5.37
N LEU A 53 5.78 7.62 -5.75
CA LEU A 53 4.89 6.47 -5.65
C LEU A 53 4.52 6.16 -4.20
N SER A 54 5.43 6.39 -3.26
CA SER A 54 5.19 6.19 -1.82
C SER A 54 3.98 7.00 -1.31
N LYS A 55 3.92 8.29 -1.69
CA LYS A 55 2.77 9.15 -1.37
C LYS A 55 1.48 8.63 -1.99
N LEU A 56 1.51 8.34 -3.29
CA LEU A 56 0.33 7.88 -4.03
C LEU A 56 -0.27 6.63 -3.40
N VAL A 57 0.59 5.68 -3.03
CA VAL A 57 0.20 4.42 -2.40
C VAL A 57 -0.55 4.67 -1.09
N SER A 58 0.00 5.55 -0.25
CA SER A 58 -0.63 5.90 1.02
C SER A 58 -1.97 6.65 0.87
N GLU A 59 -2.05 7.62 -0.06
CA GLU A 59 -3.24 8.45 -0.26
C GLU A 59 -4.41 7.63 -0.83
N ALA A 60 -4.14 6.81 -1.84
CA ALA A 60 -5.18 6.02 -2.50
C ALA A 60 -5.78 4.96 -1.56
N ALA A 61 -4.97 4.31 -0.72
CA ALA A 61 -5.47 3.39 0.29
C ALA A 61 -6.27 4.11 1.40
N PHE A 62 -5.77 5.26 1.88
CA PHE A 62 -6.41 6.04 2.94
C PHE A 62 -7.79 6.56 2.52
N VAL A 63 -7.90 7.18 1.34
CA VAL A 63 -9.17 7.73 0.82
C VAL A 63 -10.24 6.64 0.65
N ARG A 64 -9.83 5.39 0.44
CA ARG A 64 -10.74 4.24 0.29
C ARG A 64 -11.10 3.56 1.62
N GLY A 65 -10.66 4.11 2.76
CA GLY A 65 -11.02 3.65 4.09
C GLY A 65 -10.14 2.52 4.64
N SER A 66 -9.05 2.16 3.96
CA SER A 66 -8.05 1.25 4.54
C SER A 66 -7.22 1.97 5.60
N GLN A 67 -6.87 1.26 6.68
CA GLN A 67 -5.84 1.75 7.60
C GLN A 67 -4.49 1.80 6.89
N VAL A 68 -3.72 2.85 7.16
CA VAL A 68 -2.40 3.08 6.58
C VAL A 68 -1.39 3.33 7.70
N LEU A 69 -0.30 2.55 7.71
CA LEU A 69 0.82 2.70 8.65
C LEU A 69 2.10 3.05 7.88
N GLY A 70 2.63 4.24 8.13
CA GLY A 70 3.94 4.66 7.65
C GLY A 70 5.02 4.43 8.69
N ILE A 71 6.14 3.81 8.30
CA ILE A 71 7.30 3.56 9.17
C ILE A 71 8.51 4.33 8.62
N ILE A 72 8.95 5.37 9.35
CA ILE A 72 10.14 6.16 9.04
C ILE A 72 11.10 6.09 10.22
N PRO A 73 12.39 5.76 10.00
CA PRO A 73 13.42 5.87 11.03
C PRO A 73 13.58 7.32 11.51
N LYS A 74 13.78 7.49 12.81
CA LYS A 74 14.28 8.76 13.36
C LYS A 74 15.80 8.81 13.15
N ALA A 75 16.30 9.98 12.75
CA ALA A 75 17.73 10.27 12.72
C ALA A 75 18.29 10.43 14.15
#